data_AF-A0A536VBC0-F1
#
_entry.id   AF-A0A536VBC0-F1
#
_cell.length_a   1.000
_cell.length_b   1.000
_cell.length_c   1.000
_cell.angle_alpha   90.00
_cell.angle_beta   90.00
_cell.angle_gamma   90.00
#
_symmetry.space_group_name_H-M   'P 1'
#
loop_
_entity.id
_entity.type
_entity.pdbx_description
1 polymer ?
#
loop_
_entity_poly.entity_id
_entity_poly.type
_entity_poly.pdbx_seq_one_letter_code
_entity_poly.pdbx_strand_id
1 'polypeptide(L)'
;MAHADAAGRRARTLAQGAGRLPVLERSVSAAVVDEAALRAALARWCDALEAAAPELNALDGRLGDGDLGATLAKCALNVREVLAADAAGIGATLQRCAQACAKASGSSFGTLLAIAFLSAAKTAGERERLDRDALVELLRTVQQALAARGGASLGDKTMLDSLHAVADALHGAGDASAAALKAAARQAAQRALDALRAQPNRIGRARMFADKSIGRDDPGMVAVLRMVQAL
;
A
#
# COMPACT_ATOMS: atom_id res chain seq x y z
N MET A 1 -46.69 51.71 61.67
CA MET A 1 -47.02 50.78 62.78
C MET A 1 -46.46 49.42 62.39
N ALA A 2 -45.60 48.84 63.26
CA ALA A 2 -44.85 47.56 63.15
C ALA A 2 -43.69 47.53 62.11
N HIS A 3 -42.40 47.43 62.51
CA HIS A 3 -41.64 46.24 63.00
C HIS A 3 -41.59 45.11 61.95
N ALA A 4 -40.51 44.41 61.60
CA ALA A 4 -39.13 44.19 62.08
C ALA A 4 -38.39 43.43 60.92
N ASP A 5 -37.12 43.70 60.60
CA ASP A 5 -35.89 42.97 61.01
C ASP A 5 -35.46 41.76 60.13
N ALA A 6 -34.14 41.58 60.07
CA ALA A 6 -33.34 40.38 59.77
C ALA A 6 -32.96 39.99 58.32
N ALA A 7 -31.76 40.43 57.94
CA ALA A 7 -30.58 39.62 57.60
C ALA A 7 -30.74 38.23 56.93
N GLY A 8 -30.04 38.03 55.79
CA GLY A 8 -29.81 36.67 55.26
C GLY A 8 -29.03 36.61 53.95
N ARG A 9 -27.70 36.51 54.06
CA ARG A 9 -26.71 36.27 52.98
C ARG A 9 -27.11 35.15 52.00
N ARG A 10 -26.81 35.32 50.71
CA ARG A 10 -26.11 34.32 49.85
C ARG A 10 -25.74 34.90 48.49
N ALA A 11 -24.44 34.92 48.23
CA ALA A 11 -23.83 35.30 46.96
C ALA A 11 -24.13 34.24 45.88
N ARG A 12 -24.49 34.70 44.69
CA ARG A 12 -24.42 33.95 43.43
C ARG A 12 -23.99 34.94 42.33
N THR A 13 -22.69 34.99 42.09
CA THR A 13 -22.12 35.67 40.92
C THR A 13 -21.77 34.58 39.91
N LEU A 14 -22.58 34.44 38.85
CA LEU A 14 -22.20 33.74 37.64
C LEU A 14 -22.17 34.77 36.52
N ALA A 15 -20.99 35.36 36.32
CA ALA A 15 -20.68 36.11 35.11
C ALA A 15 -20.27 35.08 34.04
N GLN A 16 -21.21 34.72 33.16
CA GLN A 16 -20.92 34.06 31.90
C GLN A 16 -20.87 35.15 30.82
N GLY A 17 -19.70 35.30 30.19
CA GLY A 17 -19.51 36.30 29.16
C GLY A 17 -18.05 36.42 28.74
N ALA A 18 -17.52 35.38 28.11
CA ALA A 18 -16.28 35.48 27.34
C ALA A 18 -16.44 34.64 26.07
N GLY A 19 -16.97 35.28 25.03
CA GLY A 19 -16.90 34.76 23.68
C GLY A 19 -15.45 34.64 23.25
N ARG A 20 -15.12 33.52 22.61
CA ARG A 20 -13.94 33.38 21.76
C ARG A 20 -14.36 32.69 20.46
N LEU A 21 -13.92 33.31 19.37
CA LEU A 21 -14.31 33.13 17.98
C LEU A 21 -13.99 31.73 17.40
N PRO A 22 -14.66 31.36 16.29
CA PRO A 22 -14.45 30.09 15.58
C PRO A 22 -13.20 30.13 14.67
N VAL A 23 -12.90 28.99 14.04
CA VAL A 23 -11.88 28.71 13.01
C VAL A 23 -10.68 27.92 13.53
N LEU A 24 -10.64 26.62 13.21
CA LEU A 24 -9.50 25.84 12.68
C LEU A 24 -9.75 24.32 12.86
N GLU A 25 -10.80 23.77 12.26
CA GLU A 25 -10.83 22.34 11.92
C GLU A 25 -11.22 22.21 10.45
N ARG A 26 -10.36 22.73 9.56
CA ARG A 26 -10.18 22.03 8.28
C ARG A 26 -9.39 20.78 8.63
N SER A 27 -10.07 19.76 9.13
CA SER A 27 -9.53 18.41 9.19
C SER A 27 -9.12 18.09 7.76
N VAL A 28 -7.82 18.12 7.50
CA VAL A 28 -7.25 17.58 6.27
C VAL A 28 -7.67 16.12 6.31
N SER A 29 -8.67 15.75 5.49
CA SER A 29 -9.16 14.38 5.47
C SER A 29 -7.96 13.48 5.21
N ALA A 30 -7.62 12.63 6.18
CA ALA A 30 -6.69 11.54 5.99
C ALA A 30 -7.12 10.73 4.75
N ALA A 31 -6.17 10.12 4.05
CA ALA A 31 -6.53 9.25 2.94
C ALA A 31 -7.44 8.13 3.44
N VAL A 32 -8.64 8.08 2.90
CA VAL A 32 -9.57 6.99 3.08
C VAL A 32 -9.81 6.36 1.72
N VAL A 33 -9.58 5.05 1.62
CA VAL A 33 -9.77 4.26 0.41
C VAL A 33 -11.05 3.46 0.57
N ASP A 34 -12.08 3.83 -0.19
CA ASP A 34 -13.27 3.01 -0.38
C ASP A 34 -13.09 2.06 -1.58
N GLU A 35 -14.12 1.25 -1.88
CA GLU A 35 -14.06 0.31 -3.01
C GLU A 35 -13.87 1.02 -4.36
N ALA A 36 -14.51 2.16 -4.59
CA ALA A 36 -14.37 2.90 -5.84
C ALA A 36 -12.93 3.40 -6.03
N ALA A 37 -12.33 3.96 -4.97
CA ALA A 37 -10.95 4.40 -4.95
C ALA A 37 -9.97 3.23 -5.15
N LEU A 38 -10.22 2.07 -4.52
CA LEU A 38 -9.44 0.85 -4.71
C LEU A 38 -9.50 0.40 -6.18
N ARG A 39 -10.69 0.27 -6.76
CA ARG A 39 -10.87 -0.18 -8.14
C ARG A 39 -10.19 0.76 -9.13
N ALA A 40 -10.29 2.07 -8.91
CA ALA A 40 -9.58 3.05 -9.70
C ALA A 40 -8.05 2.93 -9.57
N ALA A 41 -7.54 2.65 -8.36
CA ALA A 41 -6.11 2.39 -8.15
C ALA A 41 -5.63 1.11 -8.86
N LEU A 42 -6.41 0.03 -8.78
CA LEU A 42 -6.12 -1.24 -9.45
C LEU A 42 -6.12 -1.08 -10.99
N ALA A 43 -7.03 -0.28 -11.54
CA ALA A 43 -7.04 0.02 -12.97
C ALA A 43 -5.74 0.74 -13.40
N ARG A 44 -5.30 1.74 -12.64
CA ARG A 44 -4.01 2.43 -12.90
C ARG A 44 -2.81 1.51 -12.74
N TRP A 45 -2.86 0.56 -11.80
CA TRP A 45 -1.83 -0.48 -11.68
C TRP A 45 -1.78 -1.38 -12.91
N CYS A 46 -2.92 -1.78 -13.45
CA CYS A 46 -2.97 -2.59 -14.67
C CYS A 46 -2.31 -1.84 -15.84
N ASP A 47 -2.67 -0.57 -16.06
CA ASP A 47 -2.07 0.27 -17.10
C ASP A 47 -0.54 0.37 -16.93
N ALA A 48 -0.07 0.63 -15.70
CA ALA A 48 1.34 0.79 -15.42
C ALA A 48 2.15 -0.51 -15.57
N LEU A 49 1.59 -1.65 -15.18
CA LEU A 49 2.25 -2.96 -15.31
C LEU A 49 2.33 -3.41 -16.76
N GLU A 50 1.28 -3.19 -17.55
CA GLU A 50 1.31 -3.45 -18.99
C GLU A 50 2.35 -2.57 -19.69
N ALA A 51 2.41 -1.27 -19.37
CA ALA A 51 3.39 -0.35 -19.93
C ALA A 51 4.84 -0.70 -19.51
N ALA A 52 5.04 -1.16 -18.27
CA ALA A 52 6.36 -1.53 -17.76
C ALA A 52 6.82 -2.94 -18.20
N ALA A 53 5.96 -3.75 -18.83
CA ALA A 53 6.27 -5.14 -19.13
C ALA A 53 7.58 -5.35 -19.94
N PRO A 54 7.90 -4.55 -20.98
CA PRO A 54 9.17 -4.68 -21.70
C PRO A 54 10.39 -4.39 -20.82
N GLU A 55 10.31 -3.35 -19.97
CA GLU A 55 11.36 -3.00 -19.02
C GLU A 55 11.59 -4.13 -18.01
N LEU A 56 10.50 -4.65 -17.44
CA LEU A 56 10.55 -5.70 -16.42
C LEU A 56 11.11 -7.02 -16.99
N ASN A 57 10.73 -7.40 -18.21
CA ASN A 57 11.33 -8.55 -18.90
C ASN A 57 12.83 -8.34 -19.17
N ALA A 58 13.25 -7.13 -19.56
CA ALA A 58 14.66 -6.84 -19.80
C ALA A 58 15.51 -6.90 -18.52
N LEU A 59 14.98 -6.37 -17.40
CA LEU A 59 15.64 -6.46 -16.10
C LEU A 59 15.70 -7.90 -15.60
N ASP A 60 14.60 -8.63 -15.70
CA ASP A 60 14.50 -10.02 -15.26
C ASP A 60 15.35 -10.95 -16.14
N GLY A 61 15.42 -10.74 -17.46
CA GLY A 61 16.27 -11.56 -18.35
C GLY A 61 17.76 -11.40 -18.09
N ARG A 62 18.17 -10.31 -17.43
CA ARG A 62 19.56 -10.11 -16.97
C ARG A 62 19.90 -10.87 -15.70
N LEU A 63 18.89 -11.27 -14.92
CA LEU A 63 19.01 -11.85 -13.57
C LEU A 63 18.12 -13.10 -13.38
N GLY A 64 17.59 -13.69 -14.45
CA GLY A 64 16.46 -14.61 -14.40
C GLY A 64 16.10 -15.17 -15.78
N ASP A 65 14.83 -15.51 -16.00
CA ASP A 65 14.25 -16.03 -17.24
C ASP A 65 13.63 -14.96 -18.14
N GLY A 66 13.43 -13.73 -17.65
CA GLY A 66 12.92 -12.63 -18.45
C GLY A 66 11.42 -12.70 -18.72
N ASP A 67 10.67 -13.31 -17.80
CA ASP A 67 9.22 -13.52 -17.92
C ASP A 67 8.38 -12.65 -16.97
N LEU A 68 9.01 -11.86 -16.09
CA LEU A 68 8.31 -11.09 -15.08
C LEU A 68 7.26 -10.13 -15.68
N GLY A 69 7.64 -9.34 -16.68
CA GLY A 69 6.75 -8.40 -17.35
C GLY A 69 5.60 -9.10 -18.06
N ALA A 70 5.86 -10.23 -18.72
CA ALA A 70 4.81 -11.05 -19.33
C ALA A 70 3.83 -11.62 -18.29
N THR A 71 4.36 -12.09 -17.15
CA THR A 71 3.57 -12.56 -16.01
C THR A 71 2.68 -11.44 -15.45
N LEU A 72 3.24 -10.25 -15.25
CA LEU A 72 2.51 -9.10 -14.70
C LEU A 72 1.48 -8.52 -15.67
N ALA A 73 1.77 -8.49 -16.97
CA ALA A 73 0.78 -8.12 -17.99
C ALA A 73 -0.41 -9.08 -17.99
N LYS A 74 -0.16 -10.39 -17.86
CA LYS A 74 -1.24 -11.37 -17.76
C LYS A 74 -2.05 -11.23 -16.46
N CYS A 75 -1.39 -10.95 -15.33
CA CYS A 75 -2.09 -10.61 -14.09
C CYS A 75 -2.94 -9.34 -14.24
N ALA A 76 -2.44 -8.30 -14.90
CA ALA A 76 -3.17 -7.07 -15.16
C ALA A 76 -4.44 -7.33 -15.98
N LEU A 77 -4.36 -8.08 -17.08
CA LEU A 77 -5.52 -8.49 -17.87
C LEU A 77 -6.58 -9.21 -17.01
N ASN A 78 -6.16 -10.19 -16.22
CA ASN A 78 -7.05 -10.95 -15.33
C ASN A 78 -7.69 -10.05 -14.25
N VAL A 79 -6.96 -9.06 -13.73
CA VAL A 79 -7.51 -8.08 -12.77
C VAL A 79 -8.51 -7.17 -13.46
N ARG A 80 -8.29 -6.74 -14.71
CA ARG A 80 -9.27 -5.93 -15.46
C ARG A 80 -10.60 -6.65 -15.62
N GLU A 81 -10.60 -7.96 -15.85
CA GLU A 81 -11.83 -8.76 -15.90
C GLU A 81 -12.60 -8.71 -14.57
N VAL A 82 -11.89 -8.75 -13.44
CA VAL A 82 -12.50 -8.56 -12.10
C VAL A 82 -13.08 -7.16 -11.97
N LEU A 83 -12.38 -6.13 -12.46
CA LEU A 83 -12.81 -4.74 -12.39
C LEU A 83 -13.97 -4.41 -13.35
N ALA A 84 -14.25 -5.27 -14.34
CA ALA A 84 -15.41 -5.13 -15.22
C ALA A 84 -16.71 -5.69 -14.60
N ALA A 85 -16.60 -6.57 -13.60
CA ALA A 85 -17.75 -7.11 -12.87
C ALA A 85 -18.26 -6.14 -11.80
N ASP A 86 -19.47 -6.38 -11.27
CA ASP A 86 -20.06 -5.51 -10.24
C ASP A 86 -19.23 -5.41 -8.96
N ALA A 87 -19.35 -4.25 -8.30
CA ALA A 87 -18.82 -3.98 -6.97
C ALA A 87 -19.31 -4.99 -5.93
N ALA A 88 -18.44 -5.35 -4.99
CA ALA A 88 -18.68 -6.40 -4.02
C ALA A 88 -18.02 -6.15 -2.65
N GLY A 89 -17.48 -4.95 -2.43
CA GLY A 89 -16.68 -4.60 -1.27
C GLY A 89 -15.17 -4.74 -1.51
N ILE A 90 -14.39 -4.08 -0.64
CA ILE A 90 -12.92 -4.04 -0.70
C ILE A 90 -12.33 -5.46 -0.58
N GLY A 91 -12.67 -6.19 0.48
CA GLY A 91 -12.17 -7.53 0.73
C GLY A 91 -12.51 -8.51 -0.40
N ALA A 92 -13.77 -8.52 -0.85
CA ALA A 92 -14.20 -9.38 -1.94
C ALA A 92 -13.52 -9.03 -3.28
N THR A 93 -13.34 -7.74 -3.59
CA THR A 93 -12.63 -7.31 -4.81
C THR A 93 -11.18 -7.78 -4.79
N LEU A 94 -10.46 -7.60 -3.67
CA LEU A 94 -9.09 -8.09 -3.49
C LEU A 94 -9.02 -9.63 -3.60
N GLN A 95 -10.01 -10.34 -3.02
CA GLN A 95 -10.07 -11.80 -3.11
C GLN A 95 -10.27 -12.28 -4.55
N ARG A 96 -11.16 -11.63 -5.32
CA ARG A 96 -11.34 -11.94 -6.74
C ARG A 96 -10.06 -11.68 -7.53
N CYS A 97 -9.35 -10.58 -7.25
CA CYS A 97 -8.04 -10.31 -7.85
C CYS A 97 -7.02 -11.40 -7.51
N ALA A 98 -7.00 -11.90 -6.26
CA ALA A 98 -6.14 -13.01 -5.86
C ALA A 98 -6.41 -14.27 -6.68
N GLN A 99 -7.68 -14.66 -6.82
CA GLN A 99 -8.11 -15.81 -7.62
C GLN A 99 -7.76 -15.64 -9.10
N ALA A 100 -7.91 -14.42 -9.63
CA ALA A 100 -7.59 -14.10 -11.02
C ALA A 100 -6.08 -14.18 -11.28
N CYS A 101 -5.25 -13.63 -10.40
CA CYS A 101 -3.79 -13.73 -10.46
C CYS A 101 -3.28 -15.17 -10.28
N ALA A 102 -3.94 -15.99 -9.46
CA ALA A 102 -3.59 -17.41 -9.31
C ALA A 102 -3.79 -18.21 -10.62
N LYS A 103 -4.72 -17.79 -11.48
CA LYS A 103 -4.92 -18.37 -12.83
C LYS A 103 -3.91 -17.83 -13.85
N ALA A 104 -3.23 -16.72 -13.55
CA ALA A 104 -2.37 -16.03 -14.51
C ALA A 104 -1.07 -16.80 -14.78
N SER A 105 -0.51 -17.59 -13.87
CA SER A 105 0.73 -18.31 -14.18
C SER A 105 1.10 -19.44 -13.21
N GLY A 106 1.94 -20.36 -13.72
CA GLY A 106 2.84 -21.20 -12.92
C GLY A 106 4.17 -20.51 -12.56
N SER A 107 4.26 -19.18 -12.69
CA SER A 107 5.44 -18.38 -12.31
C SER A 107 5.42 -18.07 -10.81
N SER A 108 6.62 -17.95 -10.24
CA SER A 108 6.79 -17.61 -8.83
C SER A 108 6.20 -16.24 -8.51
N PHE A 109 6.35 -15.24 -9.39
CA PHE A 109 5.86 -13.89 -9.10
C PHE A 109 4.33 -13.80 -9.16
N GLY A 110 3.68 -14.49 -10.11
CA GLY A 110 2.21 -14.56 -10.16
C GLY A 110 1.62 -15.20 -8.89
N THR A 111 2.30 -16.23 -8.35
CA THR A 111 1.94 -16.84 -7.05
C THR A 111 2.09 -15.85 -5.91
N LEU A 112 3.18 -15.07 -5.86
CA LEU A 112 3.38 -14.03 -4.85
C LEU A 112 2.31 -12.95 -4.95
N LEU A 113 1.94 -12.50 -6.14
CA LEU A 113 0.88 -11.50 -6.32
C LEU A 113 -0.50 -12.02 -5.87
N ALA A 114 -0.82 -13.28 -6.17
CA ALA A 114 -2.04 -13.92 -5.67
C ALA A 114 -2.07 -13.98 -4.14
N ILE A 115 -0.95 -14.33 -3.51
CA ILE A 115 -0.81 -14.35 -2.04
C ILE A 115 -0.94 -12.94 -1.46
N ALA A 116 -0.33 -11.93 -2.10
CA ALA A 116 -0.43 -10.55 -1.67
C ALA A 116 -1.90 -10.08 -1.68
N PHE A 117 -2.62 -10.30 -2.78
CA PHE A 117 -4.03 -9.95 -2.85
C PHE A 117 -4.89 -10.72 -1.85
N LEU A 118 -4.63 -12.02 -1.64
CA LEU A 118 -5.40 -12.83 -0.70
C LEU A 118 -5.17 -12.39 0.75
N SER A 119 -3.93 -12.08 1.12
CA SER A 119 -3.60 -11.57 2.44
C SER A 119 -4.23 -10.19 2.66
N ALA A 120 -4.15 -9.32 1.65
CA ALA A 120 -4.78 -8.01 1.69
C ALA A 120 -6.32 -8.11 1.84
N ALA A 121 -6.96 -9.05 1.13
CA ALA A 121 -8.39 -9.30 1.23
C ALA A 121 -8.80 -9.73 2.65
N LYS A 122 -8.04 -10.65 3.26
CA LYS A 122 -8.29 -11.11 4.63
C LYS A 122 -8.14 -9.99 5.65
N THR A 123 -7.11 -9.15 5.52
CA THR A 123 -6.92 -8.00 6.40
C THR A 123 -8.02 -6.95 6.19
N ALA A 124 -8.44 -6.70 4.94
CA ALA A 124 -9.53 -5.77 4.67
C ALA A 124 -10.87 -6.27 5.24
N GLY A 125 -11.16 -7.57 5.15
CA GLY A 125 -12.41 -8.16 5.60
C GLY A 125 -13.63 -7.43 5.00
N GLU A 126 -14.60 -7.13 5.85
CA GLU A 126 -15.84 -6.43 5.49
C GLU A 126 -15.73 -4.89 5.66
N ARG A 127 -14.52 -4.34 5.79
CA ARG A 127 -14.35 -2.88 5.91
C ARG A 127 -14.77 -2.19 4.61
N GLU A 128 -15.65 -1.20 4.72
CA GLU A 128 -16.07 -0.36 3.58
C GLU A 128 -15.02 0.70 3.20
N ARG A 129 -14.12 1.01 4.14
CA ARG A 129 -13.13 2.08 4.05
C ARG A 129 -11.84 1.65 4.73
N LEU A 130 -10.71 1.95 4.11
CA LEU A 130 -9.37 1.77 4.68
C LEU A 130 -8.73 3.13 4.88
N ASP A 131 -8.47 3.48 6.14
CA ASP A 131 -7.62 4.64 6.45
C ASP A 131 -6.13 4.28 6.29
N ARG A 132 -5.27 5.25 6.58
CA ARG A 132 -3.82 5.09 6.51
C ARG A 132 -3.30 3.96 7.41
N ASP A 133 -3.85 3.78 8.61
CA ASP A 133 -3.38 2.73 9.52
C ASP A 133 -3.81 1.34 9.03
N ALA A 134 -5.01 1.21 8.48
CA ALA A 134 -5.48 -0.02 7.82
C ALA A 134 -4.64 -0.36 6.57
N LEU A 135 -4.20 0.65 5.80
CA LEU A 135 -3.26 0.43 4.68
C LEU A 135 -1.88 -0.06 5.17
N VAL A 136 -1.37 0.49 6.27
CA VAL A 136 -0.12 0.02 6.89
C VAL A 136 -0.27 -1.42 7.40
N GLU A 137 -1.37 -1.73 8.09
CA GLU A 137 -1.72 -3.08 8.55
C GLU A 137 -1.69 -4.06 7.36
N LEU A 138 -2.41 -3.72 6.29
CA LEU A 138 -2.51 -4.50 5.06
C LEU A 138 -1.13 -4.77 4.45
N LEU A 139 -0.30 -3.74 4.26
CA LEU A 139 1.03 -3.90 3.68
C LEU A 139 1.94 -4.79 4.55
N ARG A 140 1.86 -4.66 5.88
CA ARG A 140 2.63 -5.50 6.81
C ARG A 140 2.17 -6.96 6.79
N THR A 141 0.87 -7.22 6.74
CA THR A 141 0.35 -8.60 6.60
C THR A 141 0.77 -9.21 5.26
N VAL A 142 0.73 -8.44 4.17
CA VAL A 142 1.22 -8.88 2.86
C VAL A 142 2.71 -9.24 2.94
N GLN A 143 3.55 -8.37 3.50
CA GLN A 143 4.99 -8.66 3.66
C GLN A 143 5.23 -9.96 4.41
N GLN A 144 4.55 -10.17 5.53
CA GLN A 144 4.68 -11.40 6.32
C GLN A 144 4.30 -12.65 5.52
N ALA A 145 3.21 -12.59 4.76
CA ALA A 145 2.77 -13.70 3.92
C ALA A 145 3.76 -14.00 2.79
N LEU A 146 4.32 -12.97 2.16
CA LEU A 146 5.33 -13.12 1.11
C LEU A 146 6.66 -13.65 1.66
N ALA A 147 7.10 -13.17 2.82
CA ALA A 147 8.28 -13.69 3.52
C ALA A 147 8.10 -15.17 3.88
N ALA A 148 6.95 -15.55 4.43
CA ALA A 148 6.63 -16.94 4.76
C ALA A 148 6.61 -17.85 3.52
N ARG A 149 6.10 -17.36 2.37
CA ARG A 149 6.05 -18.12 1.12
C ARG A 149 7.41 -18.26 0.45
N GLY A 150 8.15 -17.16 0.39
CA GLY A 150 9.36 -16.99 -0.42
C GLY A 150 10.65 -17.26 0.34
N GLY A 151 10.63 -17.26 1.68
CA GLY A 151 11.81 -17.38 2.54
C GLY A 151 12.69 -16.13 2.57
N ALA A 152 12.21 -15.00 2.03
CA ALA A 152 12.98 -13.78 1.92
C ALA A 152 12.89 -12.93 3.20
N SER A 153 14.00 -12.27 3.53
CA SER A 153 14.14 -11.32 4.63
C SER A 153 14.45 -9.92 4.11
N LEU A 154 14.29 -8.91 4.97
CA LEU A 154 14.74 -7.56 4.63
C LEU A 154 16.25 -7.55 4.39
N GLY A 155 16.67 -6.88 3.32
CA GLY A 155 18.05 -6.85 2.83
C GLY A 155 18.38 -7.95 1.81
N ASP A 156 17.46 -8.88 1.51
CA ASP A 156 17.67 -9.89 0.46
C ASP A 156 17.51 -9.35 -0.96
N LYS A 157 17.15 -8.06 -1.08
CA LYS A 157 16.94 -7.33 -2.32
C LYS A 157 15.80 -7.93 -3.11
N THR A 158 14.59 -7.73 -2.62
CA THR A 158 13.35 -8.22 -3.21
C THR A 158 12.22 -7.20 -3.05
N MET A 159 11.07 -7.47 -3.67
CA MET A 159 9.86 -6.66 -3.47
C MET A 159 9.47 -6.46 -1.99
N LEU A 160 9.88 -7.33 -1.06
CA LEU A 160 9.64 -7.15 0.38
C LEU A 160 10.25 -5.86 0.90
N ASP A 161 11.46 -5.52 0.47
CA ASP A 161 12.17 -4.31 0.88
C ASP A 161 11.42 -3.06 0.45
N SER A 162 10.84 -3.09 -0.76
CA SER A 162 10.03 -1.99 -1.29
C SER A 162 8.71 -1.86 -0.52
N LEU A 163 8.02 -2.98 -0.25
CA LEU A 163 6.79 -2.97 0.53
C LEU A 163 7.03 -2.46 1.96
N HIS A 164 8.13 -2.90 2.58
CA HIS A 164 8.52 -2.48 3.93
C HIS A 164 8.76 -0.98 4.00
N ALA A 165 9.58 -0.45 3.09
CA ALA A 165 9.85 0.99 3.02
C ALA A 165 8.56 1.80 2.82
N VAL A 166 7.63 1.33 1.97
CA VAL A 166 6.34 2.00 1.75
C VAL A 166 5.48 1.98 3.02
N ALA A 167 5.37 0.83 3.69
CA ALA A 167 4.59 0.70 4.91
C ALA A 167 5.11 1.63 6.02
N ASP A 168 6.43 1.69 6.20
CA ASP A 168 7.04 2.55 7.21
C ASP A 168 6.91 4.04 6.88
N ALA A 169 7.00 4.41 5.59
CA ALA A 169 6.76 5.78 5.16
C ALA A 169 5.31 6.22 5.39
N LEU A 170 4.33 5.35 5.13
CA LEU A 170 2.92 5.64 5.43
C LEU A 170 2.69 5.74 6.94
N HIS A 171 3.28 4.83 7.72
CA HIS A 171 3.17 4.86 9.18
C HIS A 171 3.72 6.17 9.76
N GLY A 172 4.89 6.60 9.31
CA GLY A 172 5.55 7.83 9.76
C GLY A 172 4.92 9.14 9.25
N ALA A 173 3.99 9.09 8.30
CA ALA A 173 3.42 10.29 7.68
C ALA A 173 2.37 11.02 8.54
N GLY A 174 1.85 10.41 9.61
CA GLY A 174 0.79 11.04 10.41
C GLY A 174 -0.49 11.28 9.59
N ASP A 175 -1.28 12.29 9.96
CA ASP A 175 -2.56 12.62 9.32
C ASP A 175 -2.36 13.41 8.01
N ALA A 176 -1.38 13.00 7.22
CA ALA A 176 -1.07 13.65 5.96
C ALA A 176 -2.19 13.47 4.93
N SER A 177 -2.29 14.43 4.02
CA SER A 177 -3.21 14.34 2.88
C SER A 177 -2.92 13.11 2.01
N ALA A 178 -3.92 12.66 1.24
CA ALA A 178 -3.74 11.58 0.28
C ALA A 178 -2.62 11.84 -0.74
N ALA A 179 -2.43 13.09 -1.17
CA ALA A 179 -1.33 13.45 -2.06
C ALA A 179 0.04 13.28 -1.38
N ALA A 180 0.16 13.67 -0.11
CA ALA A 180 1.38 13.51 0.65
C ALA A 180 1.71 12.03 0.92
N LEU A 181 0.70 11.21 1.23
CA LEU A 181 0.87 9.76 1.41
C LEU A 181 1.36 9.07 0.12
N LYS A 182 0.77 9.41 -1.03
CA LYS A 182 1.24 8.92 -2.34
C LYS A 182 2.67 9.34 -2.63
N ALA A 183 3.02 10.60 -2.37
CA ALA A 183 4.38 11.10 -2.55
C ALA A 183 5.38 10.37 -1.63
N ALA A 184 5.03 10.17 -0.36
CA ALA A 184 5.85 9.44 0.61
C ALA A 184 6.08 7.99 0.17
N ALA A 185 5.03 7.30 -0.29
CA ALA A 185 5.13 5.93 -0.81
C ALA A 185 6.06 5.85 -2.03
N ARG A 186 5.91 6.74 -3.02
CA ARG A 186 6.75 6.77 -4.23
C ARG A 186 8.21 6.99 -3.89
N GLN A 187 8.50 7.95 -3.01
CA GLN A 187 9.86 8.22 -2.59
C GLN A 187 10.45 7.06 -1.78
N ALA A 188 9.65 6.38 -0.95
CA ALA A 188 10.11 5.24 -0.17
C ALA A 188 10.49 4.04 -1.04
N ALA A 189 9.66 3.70 -2.03
CA ALA A 189 9.98 2.64 -3.00
C ALA A 189 11.25 2.95 -3.79
N GLN A 190 11.43 4.20 -4.23
CA GLN A 190 12.65 4.64 -4.93
C GLN A 190 13.89 4.54 -4.03
N ARG A 191 13.80 5.04 -2.79
CA ARG A 191 14.92 4.95 -1.82
C ARG A 191 15.29 3.50 -1.50
N ALA A 192 14.32 2.59 -1.40
CA ALA A 192 14.60 1.17 -1.18
C ALA A 192 15.40 0.56 -2.34
N LEU A 193 15.02 0.86 -3.58
CA LEU A 193 15.78 0.47 -4.78
C LEU A 193 17.21 1.00 -4.75
N ASP A 194 17.36 2.31 -4.51
CA ASP A 194 18.68 2.95 -4.49
C ASP A 194 19.59 2.37 -3.39
N ALA A 195 19.04 2.13 -2.20
CA ALA A 195 19.78 1.58 -1.07
C ALA A 195 20.28 0.15 -1.31
N LEU A 196 19.52 -0.67 -2.04
CA LEU A 196 19.86 -2.08 -2.30
C LEU A 196 20.53 -2.31 -3.66
N ARG A 197 20.68 -1.29 -4.51
CA ARG A 197 21.32 -1.41 -5.83
C ARG A 197 22.72 -2.03 -5.74
N ALA A 198 23.52 -1.61 -4.76
CA ALA A 198 24.89 -2.11 -4.54
C ALA A 198 24.95 -3.46 -3.81
N GLN A 199 23.81 -4.01 -3.37
CA GLN A 199 23.75 -5.32 -2.71
C GLN A 199 23.47 -6.44 -3.71
N PRO A 200 23.92 -7.68 -3.46
CA PRO A 200 23.53 -8.82 -4.27
C PRO A 200 22.09 -9.26 -3.96
N ASN A 201 21.36 -9.76 -4.94
CA ASN A 201 20.16 -10.55 -4.70
C ASN A 201 20.53 -11.85 -3.97
N ARG A 202 19.88 -12.13 -2.84
CA ARG A 202 20.19 -13.30 -2.00
C ARG A 202 19.23 -14.47 -2.18
N ILE A 203 18.07 -14.21 -2.79
CA ILE A 203 17.00 -15.19 -2.96
C ILE A 203 16.34 -15.08 -4.35
N GLY A 204 15.44 -16.00 -4.65
CA GLY A 204 14.79 -16.11 -5.96
C GLY A 204 15.77 -16.59 -7.04
N ARG A 205 15.38 -16.45 -8.31
CA ARG A 205 16.21 -16.82 -9.46
C ARG A 205 17.45 -15.92 -9.57
N ALA A 206 17.32 -14.65 -9.19
CA ALA A 206 18.41 -13.67 -9.18
C ALA A 206 19.59 -14.05 -8.28
N ARG A 207 19.39 -14.88 -7.25
CA ARG A 207 20.50 -15.41 -6.42
C ARG A 207 21.53 -16.20 -7.22
N MET A 208 21.12 -16.84 -8.33
CA MET A 208 22.03 -17.57 -9.23
C MET A 208 23.01 -16.62 -9.94
N PHE A 209 22.72 -15.33 -9.91
CA PHE A 209 23.48 -14.24 -10.50
C PHE A 209 23.88 -13.20 -9.45
N ALA A 210 24.06 -13.60 -8.18
CA ALA A 210 24.33 -12.70 -7.05
C ALA A 210 25.39 -11.64 -7.36
N ASP A 211 26.59 -12.03 -7.81
CA ASP A 211 27.66 -11.08 -8.14
C ASP A 211 27.28 -10.15 -9.30
N LYS A 212 26.61 -10.68 -10.34
CA LYS A 212 26.16 -9.90 -11.51
C LYS A 212 25.00 -8.96 -11.18
N SER A 213 24.30 -9.19 -10.08
CA SER A 213 23.17 -8.37 -9.62
C SER A 213 23.61 -7.11 -8.87
N ILE A 214 24.86 -7.04 -8.42
CA ILE A 214 25.44 -5.85 -7.81
C ILE A 214 25.49 -4.72 -8.84
N GLY A 215 25.00 -3.54 -8.46
CA GLY A 215 24.88 -2.38 -9.34
C GLY A 215 23.65 -2.41 -10.26
N ARG A 216 22.76 -3.41 -10.12
CA ARG A 216 21.52 -3.53 -10.90
C ARG A 216 20.30 -3.46 -9.98
N ASP A 217 19.19 -2.98 -10.51
CA ASP A 217 17.93 -2.96 -9.78
C ASP A 217 17.26 -4.33 -9.86
N ASP A 218 16.62 -4.77 -8.76
CA ASP A 218 15.83 -6.00 -8.74
C ASP A 218 14.52 -5.78 -9.51
N PRO A 219 14.16 -6.67 -10.45
CA PRO A 219 12.98 -6.50 -11.28
C PRO A 219 11.67 -6.50 -10.45
N GLY A 220 11.62 -7.26 -9.35
CA GLY A 220 10.46 -7.28 -8.44
C GLY A 220 10.29 -5.96 -7.67
N MET A 221 11.39 -5.36 -7.21
CA MET A 221 11.38 -4.02 -6.60
C MET A 221 10.97 -2.94 -7.60
N VAL A 222 11.45 -3.02 -8.85
CA VAL A 222 11.03 -2.09 -9.92
C VAL A 222 9.54 -2.22 -10.20
N ALA A 223 8.98 -3.43 -10.22
CA ALA A 223 7.54 -3.64 -10.36
C ALA A 223 6.74 -2.93 -9.24
N VAL A 224 7.19 -3.02 -7.98
CA VAL A 224 6.57 -2.29 -6.86
C VAL A 224 6.64 -0.78 -7.07
N LEU A 225 7.79 -0.25 -7.50
CA LEU A 225 7.94 1.17 -7.79
C LEU A 225 6.93 1.63 -8.86
N ARG A 226 6.77 0.89 -9.96
CA ARG A 226 5.82 1.22 -11.03
C ARG A 226 4.37 1.22 -10.53
N MET A 227 3.99 0.24 -9.71
CA MET A 227 2.66 0.20 -9.09
C MET A 227 2.42 1.42 -8.18
N VAL A 228 3.37 1.79 -7.33
CA VAL A 228 3.23 2.92 -6.40
C VAL A 228 3.25 4.27 -7.14
N GLN A 229 4.00 4.40 -8.24
CA GLN A 229 3.98 5.59 -9.10
C GLN A 229 2.61 5.84 -9.75
N ALA A 230 1.84 4.77 -9.99
CA ALA A 230 0.51 4.83 -10.58
C ALA A 230 -0.62 5.19 -9.59
N LEU A 231 -0.35 5.27 -8.27
CA LEU A 231 -1.35 5.60 -7.24
C LEU A 231 -1.78 7.06 -7.22
#